data_AF-A0A968WYU4-F1
#
_entry.id   AF-A0A968WYU4-F1
#
_cell.length_a   1.000
_cell.length_b   1.000
_cell.length_c   1.000
_cell.angle_alpha   90.00
_cell.angle_beta   90.00
_cell.angle_gamma   90.00
#
_symmetry.space_group_name_H-M   'P 1'
#
loop_
_entity.id
_entity.type
_entity.pdbx_description
1 polymer ?
#
loop_
_entity_poly.entity_id
_entity_poly.type
_entity_poly.pdbx_seq_one_letter_code
_entity_poly.pdbx_strand_id
1 'polypeptide(L)'
;MARLKDEGMEFDDRIEMLDQVEWPKPGAEFIYTTFNAFKLRHPYLGSENVKPKTVAREMIENYQSFEDYVKTYKLERAEAVLLRHLGEVYKVLVQTVPDTAKTEHLHEAESFLELIVRHTDSSLLDEWQAMTTRSVGVSPTNISSAPSPESQLATFKSKIPYIKNKIAFTRHLRNHILTLVTALSRYDTEAALSLIAHHDSDGKLWSNERLLQQLNTYHAARHQIRLDPEARNARHTHISEDGLTICQTLIDPDDLNDWSLQLTLDLENPTKPELPSST
;
A
#
# COMPACT_ATOMS: atom_id res chain seq x y z
N MET A 1 -13.80 18.14 17.26
CA MET A 1 -14.98 18.26 18.15
C MET A 1 -14.67 18.07 19.63
N ALA A 2 -14.20 16.90 20.09
CA ALA A 2 -13.99 16.66 21.53
C ALA A 2 -13.05 17.69 22.17
N ARG A 3 -11.92 17.99 21.52
CA ARG A 3 -10.96 19.01 21.96
C ARG A 3 -11.55 20.43 22.04
N LEU A 4 -12.29 20.87 21.02
CA LEU A 4 -12.93 22.19 20.99
C LEU A 4 -14.07 22.33 22.02
N LYS A 5 -14.67 21.20 22.43
CA LYS A 5 -15.68 21.17 23.49
C LYS A 5 -15.05 21.32 24.88
N ASP A 6 -13.89 20.71 25.10
CA ASP A 6 -13.12 20.86 26.34
C ASP A 6 -12.51 22.26 26.48
N GLU A 7 -12.24 22.93 25.36
CA GLU A 7 -11.79 24.33 25.29
C GLU A 7 -12.93 25.36 25.54
N GLY A 8 -14.16 24.92 25.79
CA GLY A 8 -15.28 25.79 26.20
C GLY A 8 -15.87 26.67 25.10
N MET A 9 -15.55 26.42 23.83
CA MET A 9 -16.04 27.17 22.67
C MET A 9 -17.56 26.95 22.47
N GLU A 10 -18.30 27.94 21.98
CA GLU A 10 -19.74 27.78 21.68
C GLU A 10 -19.99 26.80 20.52
N PHE A 11 -21.18 26.19 20.47
CA PHE A 11 -21.46 25.14 19.47
C PHE A 11 -21.36 25.63 18.02
N ASP A 12 -21.85 26.84 17.73
CA ASP A 12 -21.83 27.42 16.39
C ASP A 12 -20.40 27.75 15.94
N ASP A 13 -19.60 28.33 16.83
CA ASP A 13 -18.17 28.60 16.60
C ASP A 13 -17.39 27.30 16.34
N ARG A 14 -17.76 26.20 17.00
CA ARG A 14 -17.15 24.88 16.73
C ARG A 14 -17.46 24.35 15.34
N ILE A 15 -18.67 24.60 14.83
CA ILE A 15 -19.07 24.19 13.48
C ILE A 15 -18.35 25.06 12.44
N GLU A 16 -18.25 26.37 12.66
CA GLU A 16 -17.53 27.26 11.75
C GLU A 16 -16.03 26.93 11.70
N MET A 17 -15.42 26.65 12.86
CA MET A 17 -14.01 26.24 12.93
C MET A 17 -13.78 24.89 12.23
N LEU A 18 -14.72 23.96 12.34
CA LEU A 18 -14.67 22.68 11.63
C LEU A 18 -14.78 22.82 10.12
N ASP A 19 -15.65 23.72 9.64
CA ASP A 19 -15.79 24.00 8.21
C ASP A 19 -14.50 24.58 7.60
N GLN A 20 -13.66 25.21 8.41
CA GLN A 20 -12.33 25.68 8.01
C GLN A 20 -11.25 24.59 8.04
N VAL A 21 -11.49 23.43 8.66
CA VAL A 21 -10.53 22.33 8.70
C VAL A 21 -10.50 21.62 7.35
N GLU A 22 -9.51 21.97 6.53
CA GLU A 22 -9.20 21.22 5.33
C GLU A 22 -8.25 20.04 5.61
N TRP A 23 -8.32 19.01 4.76
CA TRP A 23 -7.33 17.94 4.75
C TRP A 23 -5.96 18.45 4.24
N PRO A 24 -4.84 17.83 4.63
CA PRO A 24 -3.53 18.22 4.11
C PRO A 24 -3.50 18.02 2.59
N LYS A 25 -3.09 19.05 1.83
CA LYS A 25 -2.94 19.01 0.36
C LYS A 25 -1.46 19.13 0.00
N PRO A 26 -0.66 18.06 0.12
CA PRO A 26 0.77 18.14 -0.07
C PRO A 26 1.10 18.43 -1.53
N GLY A 27 1.99 19.40 -1.76
CA GLY A 27 2.32 19.88 -3.11
C GLY A 27 1.21 20.72 -3.77
N ALA A 28 0.22 21.20 -3.02
CA ALA A 28 -0.89 22.01 -3.54
C ALA A 28 -0.40 23.19 -4.39
N GLU A 29 0.59 23.95 -3.91
CA GLU A 29 1.12 25.11 -4.63
C GLU A 29 1.65 24.72 -6.01
N PHE A 30 2.48 23.67 -6.09
CA PHE A 30 3.00 23.16 -7.34
C PHE A 30 1.89 22.67 -8.29
N ILE A 31 0.93 21.91 -7.75
CA ILE A 31 -0.18 21.34 -8.51
C ILE A 31 -1.05 22.45 -9.10
N TYR A 32 -1.49 23.41 -8.27
CA TYR A 32 -2.34 24.51 -8.71
C TYR A 32 -1.60 25.44 -9.67
N THR A 33 -0.32 25.76 -9.41
CA THR A 33 0.48 26.60 -10.31
C THR A 33 0.59 25.97 -11.70
N THR A 34 0.95 24.69 -11.75
CA THR A 34 1.13 23.97 -13.02
C THR A 34 -0.21 23.78 -13.74
N PHE A 35 -1.27 23.44 -13.02
CA PHE A 35 -2.61 23.27 -13.59
C PHE A 35 -3.19 24.59 -14.11
N ASN A 36 -2.98 25.71 -13.41
CA ASN A 36 -3.42 27.03 -13.87
C ASN A 36 -2.68 27.45 -15.15
N ALA A 37 -1.36 27.21 -15.21
CA ALA A 37 -0.59 27.47 -16.43
C ALA A 37 -1.06 26.60 -17.62
N PHE A 38 -1.43 25.35 -17.36
CA PHE A 38 -2.03 24.46 -18.35
C PHE A 38 -3.41 24.96 -18.80
N LYS A 39 -4.26 25.36 -17.87
CA LYS A 39 -5.62 25.87 -18.14
C LYS A 39 -5.63 27.09 -19.06
N LEU A 40 -4.64 27.98 -18.92
CA LEU A 40 -4.46 29.13 -19.82
C LEU A 40 -4.25 28.72 -21.29
N ARG A 41 -3.67 27.54 -21.55
CA ARG A 41 -3.43 27.01 -22.91
C ARG A 41 -4.58 26.14 -23.43
N HIS A 42 -5.50 25.73 -22.57
CA HIS A 42 -6.57 24.77 -22.88
C HIS A 42 -7.95 25.30 -22.43
N PRO A 43 -8.56 26.26 -23.17
CA PRO A 43 -9.79 26.95 -22.76
C PRO A 43 -11.04 26.06 -22.63
N TYR A 44 -11.04 24.88 -23.24
CA TYR A 44 -12.15 23.92 -23.19
C TYR A 44 -12.32 23.21 -21.83
N LEU A 45 -11.37 23.38 -20.90
CA LEU A 45 -11.45 22.81 -19.54
C LEU A 45 -12.49 23.50 -18.64
N GLY A 46 -13.11 24.61 -19.09
CA GLY A 46 -14.21 25.25 -18.39
C GLY A 46 -13.87 25.70 -16.96
N SER A 47 -14.82 25.54 -16.04
CA SER A 47 -14.69 25.91 -14.62
C SER A 47 -14.12 24.81 -13.73
N GLU A 48 -13.82 23.62 -14.26
CA GLU A 48 -13.29 22.52 -13.45
C GLU A 48 -11.90 22.85 -12.90
N ASN A 49 -11.64 22.33 -11.69
CA ASN A 49 -10.38 22.50 -10.97
C ASN A 49 -9.94 21.19 -10.32
N VAL A 50 -8.63 21.02 -10.15
CA VAL A 50 -8.04 19.84 -9.52
C VAL A 50 -8.30 19.83 -8.02
N LYS A 51 -8.59 18.64 -7.49
CA LYS A 51 -8.78 18.40 -6.06
C LYS A 51 -7.73 17.39 -5.59
N PRO A 52 -6.57 17.86 -5.10
CA PRO A 52 -5.52 16.97 -4.60
C PRO A 52 -6.04 16.08 -3.48
N LYS A 53 -5.84 14.77 -3.63
CA LYS A 53 -6.15 13.75 -2.62
C LYS A 53 -4.85 13.21 -2.04
N THR A 54 -4.82 13.00 -0.74
CA THR A 54 -3.61 12.58 0.00
C THR A 54 -3.59 11.09 0.31
N VAL A 55 -4.72 10.41 0.11
CA VAL A 55 -4.96 9.00 0.47
C VAL A 55 -3.84 8.06 0.03
N ALA A 56 -3.55 7.98 -1.28
CA ALA A 56 -2.51 7.08 -1.78
C ALA A 56 -1.11 7.44 -1.25
N ARG A 57 -0.82 8.75 -1.12
CA ARG A 57 0.46 9.23 -0.61
C ARG A 57 0.65 8.84 0.86
N GLU A 58 -0.36 9.05 1.69
CA GLU A 58 -0.32 8.70 3.10
C GLU A 58 -0.11 7.19 3.31
N MET A 59 -0.80 6.37 2.52
CA MET A 59 -0.61 4.91 2.55
C MET A 59 0.81 4.50 2.17
N ILE A 60 1.41 5.16 1.17
CA ILE A 60 2.79 4.88 0.73
C ILE A 60 3.83 5.41 1.72
N GLU A 61 3.62 6.58 2.32
CA GLU A 61 4.55 7.18 3.28
C GLU A 61 4.61 6.34 4.57
N ASN A 62 3.45 5.91 5.07
CA ASN A 62 3.34 5.13 6.30
C ASN A 62 3.36 3.61 6.08
N TYR A 63 3.49 3.16 4.82
CA TYR A 63 3.43 1.75 4.41
C TYR A 63 2.25 1.00 5.05
N GLN A 64 1.06 1.60 5.02
CA GLN A 64 -0.13 1.05 5.67
C GLN A 64 -0.83 0.03 4.78
N SER A 65 -1.21 -1.11 5.36
CA SER A 65 -2.07 -2.07 4.65
C SER A 65 -3.45 -1.45 4.39
N PHE A 66 -4.16 -2.03 3.41
CA PHE A 66 -5.51 -1.58 3.08
C PHE A 66 -6.47 -1.73 4.26
N GLU A 67 -6.45 -2.88 4.94
CA GLU A 67 -7.30 -3.12 6.10
C GLU A 67 -7.00 -2.17 7.26
N ASP A 68 -5.72 -1.90 7.53
CA ASP A 68 -5.33 -1.00 8.62
C ASP A 68 -5.79 0.42 8.34
N TYR A 69 -5.69 0.86 7.08
CA TYR A 69 -6.17 2.17 6.68
C TYR A 69 -7.70 2.27 6.85
N VAL A 70 -8.44 1.22 6.45
CA VAL A 70 -9.89 1.13 6.64
C VAL A 70 -10.26 1.15 8.13
N LYS A 71 -9.57 0.39 8.98
CA LYS A 71 -9.79 0.33 10.43
C LYS A 71 -9.46 1.67 11.11
N THR A 72 -8.33 2.27 10.76
CA THR A 72 -7.86 3.55 11.35
C THR A 72 -8.83 4.68 11.07
N TYR A 73 -9.31 4.78 9.83
CA TYR A 73 -10.22 5.84 9.40
C TYR A 73 -11.71 5.46 9.47
N LYS A 74 -12.04 4.24 9.93
CA LYS A 74 -13.41 3.71 10.04
C LYS A 74 -14.18 3.85 8.71
N LEU A 75 -13.57 3.32 7.65
CA LEU A 75 -14.05 3.43 6.27
C LEU A 75 -14.80 2.16 5.83
N GLU A 76 -15.43 1.41 6.74
CA GLU A 76 -16.05 0.12 6.42
C GLU A 76 -17.14 0.25 5.33
N ARG A 77 -17.76 1.42 5.22
CA ARG A 77 -18.77 1.72 4.17
C ARG A 77 -18.20 2.29 2.87
N ALA A 78 -16.93 2.68 2.87
CA ALA A 78 -16.25 3.36 1.76
C ALA A 78 -15.07 2.56 1.18
N GLU A 79 -14.91 1.31 1.61
CA GLU A 79 -13.84 0.40 1.21
C GLU A 79 -13.74 0.22 -0.32
N ALA A 80 -14.87 -0.01 -0.99
CA ALA A 80 -14.93 -0.11 -2.45
C ALA A 80 -14.50 1.18 -3.18
N VAL A 81 -14.83 2.34 -2.60
CA VAL A 81 -14.44 3.66 -3.14
C VAL A 81 -12.94 3.88 -3.00
N LEU A 82 -12.37 3.48 -1.86
CA LEU A 82 -10.94 3.51 -1.61
C LEU A 82 -10.20 2.61 -2.60
N LEU A 83 -10.62 1.34 -2.75
CA LEU A 83 -9.98 0.40 -3.65
C LEU A 83 -10.03 0.86 -5.11
N ARG A 84 -11.15 1.42 -5.56
CA ARG A 84 -11.26 2.05 -6.89
C ARG A 84 -10.27 3.18 -7.05
N HIS A 85 -10.19 4.07 -6.07
CA HIS A 85 -9.25 5.19 -6.11
C HIS A 85 -7.79 4.72 -6.20
N LEU A 86 -7.40 3.72 -5.41
CA LEU A 86 -6.04 3.16 -5.46
C LEU A 86 -5.75 2.48 -6.81
N GLY A 87 -6.73 1.74 -7.35
CA GLY A 87 -6.63 1.13 -8.68
C GLY A 87 -6.48 2.16 -9.81
N GLU A 88 -7.21 3.27 -9.73
CA GLU A 88 -7.07 4.40 -10.67
C GLU A 88 -5.69 5.05 -10.57
N VAL A 89 -5.18 5.30 -9.36
CA VAL A 89 -3.85 5.87 -9.15
C VAL A 89 -2.77 4.95 -9.72
N TYR A 90 -2.82 3.65 -9.39
CA TYR A 90 -1.91 2.65 -9.94
C TYR A 90 -1.92 2.67 -11.48
N LYS A 91 -3.11 2.63 -12.09
CA LYS A 91 -3.26 2.65 -13.54
C LYS A 91 -2.68 3.92 -14.16
N VAL A 92 -2.96 5.09 -13.60
CA VAL A 92 -2.44 6.36 -14.11
C VAL A 92 -0.91 6.39 -14.02
N LEU A 93 -0.32 5.92 -12.93
CA LEU A 93 1.13 5.84 -12.77
C LEU A 93 1.77 4.96 -13.85
N VAL A 94 1.24 3.75 -14.06
CA VAL A 94 1.76 2.81 -15.05
C VAL A 94 1.60 3.31 -16.48
N GLN A 95 0.49 3.96 -16.81
CA GLN A 95 0.16 4.36 -18.19
C GLN A 95 0.70 5.73 -18.61
N THR A 96 0.82 6.66 -17.66
CA THR A 96 1.08 8.07 -17.97
C THR A 96 2.54 8.46 -17.75
N VAL A 97 3.22 7.81 -16.79
CA VAL A 97 4.61 8.13 -16.46
C VAL A 97 5.55 7.27 -17.33
N PRO A 98 6.40 7.88 -18.17
CA PRO A 98 7.40 7.13 -18.95
C PRO A 98 8.41 6.45 -18.03
N ASP A 99 8.89 5.26 -18.39
CA ASP A 99 9.83 4.49 -17.56
C ASP A 99 11.16 5.23 -17.30
N THR A 100 11.59 6.13 -18.20
CA THR A 100 12.80 6.96 -18.01
C THR A 100 12.66 8.02 -16.93
N ALA A 101 11.43 8.40 -16.58
CA ALA A 101 11.14 9.36 -15.52
C ALA A 101 10.85 8.68 -14.17
N LYS A 102 10.78 7.34 -14.13
CA LYS A 102 10.48 6.60 -12.91
C LYS A 102 11.71 6.48 -12.03
N THR A 103 11.61 7.04 -10.83
CA THR A 103 12.61 6.83 -9.78
C THR A 103 12.36 5.50 -9.07
N GLU A 104 13.35 5.01 -8.32
CA GLU A 104 13.20 3.76 -7.56
C GLU A 104 12.04 3.82 -6.55
N HIS A 105 11.85 4.96 -5.89
CA HIS A 105 10.69 5.19 -5.01
C HIS A 105 9.35 5.11 -5.76
N LEU A 106 9.30 5.57 -7.01
CA LEU A 106 8.08 5.49 -7.80
C LEU A 106 7.77 4.04 -8.20
N HIS A 107 8.79 3.24 -8.51
CA HIS A 107 8.63 1.82 -8.78
C HIS A 107 8.20 1.04 -7.53
N GLU A 108 8.74 1.37 -6.36
CA GLU A 108 8.27 0.80 -5.07
C GLU A 108 6.79 1.12 -4.84
N ALA A 109 6.39 2.39 -5.07
CA ALA A 109 5.00 2.81 -4.98
C ALA A 109 4.08 2.08 -5.98
N GLU A 110 4.51 1.88 -7.23
CA GLU A 110 3.78 1.10 -8.23
C GLU A 110 3.55 -0.33 -7.74
N SER A 111 4.62 -1.01 -7.31
CA SER A 111 4.54 -2.39 -6.81
C SER A 111 3.73 -2.50 -5.52
N PHE A 112 3.73 -1.47 -4.66
CA PHE A 112 2.97 -1.45 -3.41
C PHE A 112 1.48 -1.35 -3.69
N LEU A 113 1.09 -0.42 -4.56
CA LEU A 113 -0.29 -0.27 -4.99
C LEU A 113 -0.77 -1.49 -5.78
N GLU A 114 0.09 -2.09 -6.60
CA GLU A 114 -0.21 -3.34 -7.29
C GLU A 114 -0.53 -4.47 -6.31
N LEU A 115 0.29 -4.64 -5.27
CA LEU A 115 0.09 -5.67 -4.25
C LEU A 115 -1.27 -5.49 -3.55
N ILE A 116 -1.60 -4.26 -3.13
CA ILE A 116 -2.89 -3.95 -2.52
C ILE A 116 -4.04 -4.30 -3.47
N VAL A 117 -4.00 -3.79 -4.71
CA VAL A 117 -5.08 -4.00 -5.67
C VAL A 117 -5.27 -5.47 -6.02
N ARG A 118 -4.19 -6.26 -6.04
CA ARG A 118 -4.24 -7.70 -6.29
C ARG A 118 -4.79 -8.48 -5.09
N HIS A 119 -4.31 -8.17 -3.89
CA HIS A 119 -4.57 -8.95 -2.67
C HIS A 119 -5.93 -8.64 -2.04
N THR A 120 -6.48 -7.43 -2.22
CA THR A 120 -7.83 -7.13 -1.72
C THR A 120 -8.89 -7.85 -2.56
N ASP A 121 -9.72 -8.63 -1.87
CA ASP A 121 -10.75 -9.50 -2.44
C ASP A 121 -11.79 -8.70 -3.26
N SER A 122 -12.05 -9.19 -4.47
CA SER A 122 -13.01 -8.60 -5.41
C SER A 122 -14.47 -8.73 -4.96
N SER A 123 -14.77 -9.55 -3.95
CA SER A 123 -16.13 -9.74 -3.43
C SER A 123 -16.75 -8.44 -2.89
N LEU A 124 -15.94 -7.57 -2.28
CA LEU A 124 -16.40 -6.29 -1.71
C LEU A 124 -16.78 -5.28 -2.80
N LEU A 125 -16.14 -5.36 -3.97
CA LEU A 125 -16.49 -4.55 -5.13
C LEU A 125 -17.81 -5.00 -5.74
N ASP A 126 -18.04 -6.31 -5.82
CA ASP A 126 -19.27 -6.91 -6.35
C ASP A 126 -20.48 -6.62 -5.44
N GLU A 127 -20.31 -6.70 -4.13
CA GLU A 127 -21.35 -6.39 -3.14
C GLU A 127 -21.77 -4.91 -3.18
N TRP A 128 -20.81 -3.98 -3.30
CA TRP A 128 -21.12 -2.56 -3.44
C TRP A 128 -21.80 -2.24 -4.79
N GLN A 129 -21.43 -2.91 -5.88
CA GLN A 129 -22.13 -2.78 -7.16
C GLN A 129 -23.57 -3.31 -7.08
N ALA A 130 -23.80 -4.42 -6.38
CA ALA A 130 -25.14 -4.92 -6.12
C ALA A 130 -25.99 -3.91 -5.32
N MET A 131 -25.38 -3.18 -4.37
CA MET A 131 -26.08 -2.10 -3.64
C MET A 131 -26.29 -0.83 -4.48
N THR A 132 -25.30 -0.44 -5.28
CA THR A 132 -25.36 0.79 -6.11
C THR A 132 -26.34 0.63 -7.27
N THR A 133 -26.28 -0.49 -7.99
CA THR A 133 -27.21 -0.85 -9.08
C THR A 133 -28.65 -1.03 -8.55
N ARG A 134 -28.81 -1.39 -7.28
CA ARG A 134 -30.12 -1.44 -6.62
C ARG A 134 -30.63 -0.06 -6.18
N SER A 135 -29.72 0.88 -5.88
CA SER A 135 -30.05 2.24 -5.43
C SER A 135 -30.31 3.22 -6.58
N VAL A 136 -29.62 3.04 -7.71
CA VAL A 136 -29.81 3.79 -8.94
C VAL A 136 -30.49 2.81 -9.87
N GLY A 137 -31.81 2.92 -10.08
CA GLY A 137 -32.61 2.01 -10.92
C GLY A 137 -32.22 2.02 -12.40
N VAL A 138 -30.96 1.73 -12.70
CA VAL A 138 -30.35 1.69 -14.02
C VAL A 138 -30.40 0.25 -14.47
N SER A 139 -31.43 -0.08 -15.25
CA SER A 139 -31.38 -1.24 -16.12
C SER A 139 -30.14 -1.15 -17.02
N PRO A 140 -29.42 -2.25 -17.28
CA PRO A 140 -28.21 -2.23 -18.08
C PRO A 140 -28.57 -2.02 -19.55
N THR A 141 -28.79 -0.77 -19.94
CA THR A 141 -29.00 -0.40 -21.34
C THR A 141 -27.80 0.40 -21.79
N ASN A 142 -26.94 -0.26 -22.57
CA ASN A 142 -26.05 0.30 -23.58
C ASN A 142 -25.46 1.69 -23.27
N ILE A 143 -24.40 1.70 -22.46
CA ILE A 143 -23.40 2.78 -22.52
C ILE A 143 -22.14 2.16 -23.11
N SER A 144 -21.93 2.46 -24.39
CA SER A 144 -20.69 2.46 -25.17
C SER A 144 -19.64 1.37 -24.90
N SER A 145 -19.24 0.68 -25.97
CA SER A 145 -18.12 -0.26 -26.10
C SER A 145 -16.75 0.41 -25.85
N ALA A 146 -16.53 0.91 -24.65
CA ALA A 146 -15.22 1.10 -24.03
C ALA A 146 -15.13 0.08 -22.89
N PRO A 147 -14.02 -0.67 -22.75
CA PRO A 147 -13.88 -1.60 -21.64
C PRO A 147 -14.05 -0.83 -20.32
N SER A 148 -14.95 -1.30 -19.45
CA SER A 148 -15.11 -0.72 -18.13
C SER A 148 -13.75 -0.73 -17.41
N PRO A 149 -13.42 0.31 -16.61
CA PRO A 149 -12.16 0.33 -15.85
C PRO A 149 -11.93 -0.94 -15.02
N GLU A 150 -13.02 -1.63 -14.66
CA GLU A 150 -13.09 -2.91 -13.93
C GLU A 150 -12.63 -4.11 -14.78
N SER A 151 -13.07 -4.20 -16.04
CA SER A 151 -12.62 -5.24 -16.99
C SER A 151 -11.09 -5.13 -17.21
N GLN A 152 -10.58 -3.90 -17.15
CA GLN A 152 -9.15 -3.63 -17.27
C GLN A 152 -8.39 -4.01 -15.98
N LEU A 153 -8.88 -3.63 -14.79
CA LEU A 153 -8.32 -4.05 -13.49
C LEU A 153 -8.26 -5.58 -13.35
N ALA A 154 -9.31 -6.30 -13.76
CA ALA A 154 -9.31 -7.77 -13.78
C ALA A 154 -8.30 -8.35 -14.79
N THR A 155 -8.13 -7.71 -15.95
CA THR A 155 -7.10 -8.08 -16.95
C THR A 155 -5.67 -7.81 -16.45
N PHE A 156 -5.48 -6.78 -15.61
CA PHE A 156 -4.19 -6.51 -14.96
C PHE A 156 -3.89 -7.53 -13.86
N LYS A 157 -4.89 -7.98 -13.09
CA LYS A 157 -4.72 -9.10 -12.14
C LYS A 157 -4.23 -10.38 -12.84
N SER A 158 -4.64 -10.63 -14.09
CA SER A 158 -4.29 -11.88 -14.81
C SER A 158 -2.97 -11.86 -15.59
N LYS A 159 -2.36 -10.70 -15.84
CA LYS A 159 -1.11 -10.59 -16.61
C LYS A 159 0.08 -10.26 -15.72
N ILE A 160 0.88 -11.28 -15.41
CA ILE A 160 2.31 -11.46 -15.75
C ILE A 160 2.88 -12.54 -14.81
N PRO A 161 3.40 -13.67 -15.33
CA PRO A 161 4.23 -14.56 -14.50
C PRO A 161 5.53 -13.81 -14.15
N TYR A 162 5.63 -13.38 -12.89
CA TYR A 162 6.73 -12.59 -12.31
C TYR A 162 8.13 -13.15 -12.59
N ILE A 163 8.22 -14.46 -12.86
CA ILE A 163 9.46 -15.22 -13.04
C ILE A 163 10.24 -14.80 -14.30
N LYS A 164 9.61 -14.14 -15.28
CA LYS A 164 10.30 -13.75 -16.53
C LYS A 164 11.06 -12.41 -16.46
N ASN A 165 10.77 -11.54 -15.50
CA ASN A 165 11.45 -10.24 -15.37
C ASN A 165 12.09 -10.13 -13.99
N LYS A 166 13.42 -10.34 -13.93
CA LYS A 166 14.21 -10.32 -12.69
C LYS A 166 13.98 -9.03 -11.88
N ILE A 167 13.88 -7.88 -12.55
CA ILE A 167 13.68 -6.58 -11.91
C ILE A 167 12.29 -6.50 -11.26
N ALA A 168 11.25 -6.91 -11.99
CA ALA A 168 9.89 -6.92 -11.47
C ALA A 168 9.72 -7.93 -10.31
N PHE A 169 10.36 -9.09 -10.43
CA PHE A 169 10.41 -10.10 -9.37
C PHE A 169 11.08 -9.55 -8.10
N THR A 170 12.26 -8.94 -8.23
CA THR A 170 12.98 -8.33 -7.09
C THR A 170 12.14 -7.24 -6.39
N ARG A 171 11.44 -6.40 -7.15
CA ARG A 171 10.56 -5.38 -6.58
C ARG A 171 9.39 -5.99 -5.80
N HIS A 172 8.74 -6.99 -6.38
CA HIS A 172 7.60 -7.66 -5.74
C HIS A 172 8.04 -8.39 -4.46
N LEU A 173 9.17 -9.08 -4.53
CA LEU A 173 9.80 -9.73 -3.40
C LEU A 173 10.12 -8.74 -2.28
N ARG A 174 10.78 -7.61 -2.60
CA ARG A 174 11.08 -6.57 -1.62
C ARG A 174 9.81 -6.01 -0.97
N ASN A 175 8.75 -5.81 -1.73
CA ASN A 175 7.48 -5.37 -1.16
C ASN A 175 6.86 -6.39 -0.21
N HIS A 176 6.93 -7.69 -0.54
CA HIS A 176 6.48 -8.76 0.36
C HIS A 176 7.26 -8.76 1.67
N ILE A 177 8.59 -8.59 1.58
CA ILE A 177 9.48 -8.48 2.75
C ILE A 177 9.12 -7.25 3.58
N LEU A 178 8.89 -6.10 2.97
CA LEU A 178 8.51 -4.88 3.69
C LEU A 178 7.13 -5.01 4.36
N THR A 179 6.20 -5.74 3.75
CA THR A 179 4.92 -6.08 4.39
C THR A 179 5.13 -6.94 5.63
N LEU A 180 6.03 -7.93 5.56
CA LEU A 180 6.41 -8.73 6.71
C LEU A 180 7.07 -7.87 7.81
N VAL A 181 8.05 -7.03 7.46
CA VAL A 181 8.71 -6.11 8.40
C VAL A 181 7.70 -5.15 9.04
N THR A 182 6.67 -4.73 8.30
CA THR A 182 5.60 -3.89 8.83
C THR A 182 4.75 -4.62 9.86
N ALA A 183 4.39 -5.87 9.61
CA ALA A 183 3.69 -6.71 10.58
C ALA A 183 4.54 -6.91 11.86
N LEU A 184 5.83 -7.19 11.69
CA LEU A 184 6.80 -7.33 12.80
C LEU A 184 6.91 -6.03 13.62
N SER A 185 7.02 -4.88 12.97
CA SER A 185 7.09 -3.58 13.64
C SER A 185 5.87 -3.25 14.50
N ARG A 186 4.71 -3.88 14.22
CA ARG A 186 3.44 -3.64 14.91
C ARG A 186 3.11 -4.71 15.94
N TYR A 187 4.01 -5.67 16.18
CA TYR A 187 3.74 -6.87 16.98
C TYR A 187 2.56 -7.70 16.44
N ASP A 188 2.23 -7.57 15.15
CA ASP A 188 1.18 -8.38 14.53
C ASP A 188 1.78 -9.70 14.04
N THR A 189 1.88 -10.64 14.98
CA THR A 189 2.43 -11.97 14.74
C THR A 189 1.53 -12.83 13.86
N GLU A 190 0.22 -12.61 13.89
CA GLU A 190 -0.73 -13.38 13.08
C GLU A 190 -0.58 -13.00 11.61
N ALA A 191 -0.51 -11.70 11.31
CA ALA A 191 -0.22 -11.22 9.97
C ALA A 191 1.19 -11.60 9.50
N ALA A 192 2.19 -11.59 10.39
CA ALA A 192 3.53 -12.04 10.01
C ALA A 192 3.55 -13.54 9.66
N LEU A 193 2.90 -14.39 10.46
CA LEU A 193 2.83 -15.84 10.23
C LEU A 193 2.03 -16.21 8.97
N SER A 194 1.05 -15.41 8.56
CA SER A 194 0.33 -15.62 7.29
C SER A 194 1.15 -15.25 6.06
N LEU A 195 2.32 -14.62 6.24
CA LEU A 195 3.24 -14.21 5.17
C LEU A 195 4.48 -15.10 5.07
N ILE A 196 4.77 -15.94 6.07
CA ILE A 196 5.94 -16.84 6.14
C ILE A 196 5.57 -18.31 6.29
N ALA A 197 6.46 -19.21 5.86
CA ALA A 197 6.17 -20.63 5.86
C ALA A 197 5.94 -21.13 7.28
N HIS A 198 5.06 -22.12 7.42
CA HIS A 198 4.85 -22.76 8.71
C HIS A 198 6.13 -23.40 9.27
N HIS A 199 7.13 -23.68 8.42
CA HIS A 199 8.41 -24.24 8.82
C HIS A 199 9.56 -23.32 8.41
N ASP A 200 10.56 -23.23 9.28
CA ASP A 200 11.87 -22.64 9.02
C ASP A 200 12.70 -23.53 8.07
N SER A 201 13.78 -22.98 7.53
CA SER A 201 14.85 -23.67 6.80
C SER A 201 15.39 -24.93 7.51
N ASP A 202 15.38 -24.93 8.85
CA ASP A 202 15.74 -26.09 9.69
C ASP A 202 14.60 -27.09 9.93
N GLY A 203 13.43 -26.91 9.31
CA GLY A 203 12.24 -27.75 9.49
C GLY A 203 11.50 -27.54 10.81
N LYS A 204 11.84 -26.48 11.58
CA LYS A 204 11.15 -26.14 12.83
C LYS A 204 9.90 -25.32 12.55
N LEU A 205 8.80 -25.66 13.22
CA LEU A 205 7.56 -24.90 13.11
C LEU A 205 7.72 -23.46 13.62
N TRP A 206 7.21 -22.49 12.86
CA TRP A 206 7.01 -21.13 13.30
C TRP A 206 5.72 -21.05 14.12
N SER A 207 5.87 -20.88 15.43
CA SER A 207 4.75 -20.60 16.35
C SER A 207 4.72 -19.12 16.70
N ASN A 208 3.53 -18.62 17.07
CA ASN A 208 3.36 -17.26 17.55
C ASN A 208 4.31 -16.96 18.73
N GLU A 209 4.38 -17.89 19.70
CA GLU A 209 5.28 -17.76 20.85
C GLU A 209 6.76 -17.62 20.46
N ARG A 210 7.23 -18.40 19.48
CA ARG A 210 8.62 -18.33 19.01
C ARG A 210 8.91 -16.99 18.35
N LEU A 211 8.00 -16.51 17.51
CA LEU A 211 8.15 -15.21 16.84
C LEU A 211 8.13 -14.05 17.85
N LEU A 212 7.22 -14.09 18.82
CA LEU A 212 7.17 -13.13 19.92
C LEU A 212 8.45 -13.10 20.74
N GLN A 213 9.04 -14.26 21.05
CA GLN A 213 10.30 -14.31 21.79
C GLN A 213 11.44 -13.63 21.03
N GLN A 214 11.54 -13.84 19.71
CA GLN A 214 12.54 -13.18 18.87
C GLN A 214 12.30 -11.67 18.81
N LEU A 215 11.06 -11.25 18.57
CA LEU A 215 10.67 -9.82 18.57
C LEU A 215 10.96 -9.14 19.91
N ASN A 216 10.60 -9.77 21.02
CA ASN A 216 10.86 -9.22 22.35
C ASN A 216 12.36 -9.05 22.60
N THR A 217 13.20 -9.97 22.10
CA THR A 217 14.66 -9.85 22.21
C THR A 217 15.17 -8.65 21.41
N TYR A 218 14.67 -8.46 20.18
CA TYR A 218 15.00 -7.29 19.36
C TYR A 218 14.56 -5.98 20.04
N HIS A 219 13.29 -5.90 20.47
CA HIS A 219 12.73 -4.68 21.04
C HIS A 219 13.33 -4.33 22.41
N ALA A 220 13.78 -5.33 23.19
CA ALA A 220 14.54 -5.09 24.41
C ALA A 220 15.93 -4.45 24.13
N ALA A 221 16.53 -4.73 22.97
CA ALA A 221 17.83 -4.20 22.59
C ALA A 221 17.76 -2.88 21.79
N ARG A 222 16.77 -2.71 20.91
CA ARG A 222 16.71 -1.65 19.88
C ARG A 222 15.40 -0.85 19.85
N HIS A 223 14.52 -1.04 20.82
CA HIS A 223 13.23 -0.34 21.01
C HIS A 223 12.17 -0.52 19.92
N GLN A 224 12.41 -0.12 18.67
CA GLN A 224 11.41 -0.14 17.60
C GLN A 224 12.06 -0.33 16.23
N ILE A 225 11.33 -0.98 15.31
CA ILE A 225 11.72 -1.06 13.90
C ILE A 225 11.21 0.20 13.18
N ARG A 226 12.08 0.90 12.44
CA ARG A 226 11.69 2.05 11.61
C ARG A 226 11.13 1.58 10.26
N LEU A 227 10.17 2.35 9.73
CA LEU A 227 9.52 2.12 8.43
C LEU A 227 9.56 3.37 7.53
N ASP A 228 10.43 4.32 7.85
CA ASP A 228 10.59 5.56 7.10
C ASP A 228 11.22 5.29 5.71
N PRO A 229 11.25 6.29 4.80
CA PRO A 229 11.80 6.08 3.45
C PRO A 229 13.24 5.56 3.43
N GLU A 230 14.03 5.86 4.46
CA GLU A 230 15.39 5.35 4.59
C GLU A 230 15.40 3.87 5.00
N ALA A 231 14.59 3.46 5.99
CA ALA A 231 14.46 2.06 6.37
C ALA A 231 13.98 1.16 5.21
N ARG A 232 13.14 1.70 4.33
CA ARG A 232 12.64 0.98 3.17
C ARG A 232 13.63 0.92 2.01
N ASN A 233 14.73 1.67 2.04
CA ASN A 233 15.65 1.82 0.92
C ASN A 233 16.19 0.47 0.41
N ALA A 234 16.28 0.31 -0.92
CA ALA A 234 16.76 -0.90 -1.59
C ALA A 234 18.13 -1.39 -1.10
N ARG A 235 18.97 -0.46 -0.64
CA ARG A 235 20.31 -0.77 -0.09
C ARG A 235 20.27 -1.63 1.17
N HIS A 236 19.14 -1.74 1.87
CA HIS A 236 19.00 -2.57 3.06
C HIS A 236 18.48 -3.98 2.77
N THR A 237 18.10 -4.24 1.51
CA THR A 237 17.74 -5.58 1.02
C THR A 237 18.91 -6.15 0.24
N HIS A 238 19.41 -7.31 0.64
CA HIS A 238 20.50 -8.02 -0.04
C HIS A 238 20.00 -9.38 -0.50
N ILE A 239 20.12 -9.67 -1.79
CA ILE A 239 19.72 -10.95 -2.38
C ILE A 239 20.99 -11.66 -2.81
N SER A 240 21.17 -12.91 -2.37
CA SER A 240 22.31 -13.75 -2.76
C SER A 240 22.38 -13.95 -4.27
N GLU A 241 23.56 -14.25 -4.81
CA GLU A 241 23.76 -14.56 -6.24
C GLU A 241 22.91 -15.75 -6.69
N ASP A 242 22.68 -16.70 -5.78
CA ASP A 242 21.82 -17.86 -6.00
C ASP A 242 20.34 -17.49 -6.12
N GLY A 243 19.94 -16.29 -5.65
CA GLY A 243 18.56 -15.80 -5.69
C GLY A 243 17.62 -16.45 -4.67
N LEU A 244 18.10 -17.39 -3.87
CA LEU A 244 17.30 -18.12 -2.88
C LEU A 244 17.33 -17.46 -1.49
N THR A 245 18.46 -16.90 -1.07
CA THR A 245 18.60 -16.28 0.25
C THR A 245 18.52 -14.77 0.15
N ILE A 246 17.71 -14.17 1.03
CA ILE A 246 17.50 -12.74 1.11
C ILE A 246 17.76 -12.30 2.55
N CYS A 247 18.57 -11.25 2.71
CA CYS A 247 18.81 -10.61 3.99
C CYS A 247 18.23 -9.20 3.94
N GLN A 248 17.33 -8.90 4.87
CA GLN A 248 16.78 -7.56 5.06
C GLN A 248 17.31 -7.00 6.37
N THR A 249 18.06 -5.90 6.31
CA THR A 249 18.53 -5.20 7.52
C THR A 249 17.34 -4.47 8.17
N LEU A 250 17.21 -4.61 9.49
CA LEU A 250 16.22 -3.90 10.30
C LEU A 250 16.84 -2.58 10.77
N ILE A 251 16.21 -1.46 10.44
CA ILE A 251 16.71 -0.14 10.82
C ILE A 251 16.11 0.26 12.16
N ASP A 252 17.00 0.65 13.08
CA ASP A 252 16.67 1.07 14.44
C ASP A 252 16.76 2.60 14.60
N PRO A 253 16.22 3.18 15.68
CA PRO A 253 16.29 4.62 15.94
C PRO A 253 17.70 5.14 16.23
N ASP A 254 18.61 4.26 16.62
CA ASP A 254 19.99 4.59 16.98
C ASP A 254 20.97 4.47 15.78
N ASP A 255 20.44 4.12 14.60
CA ASP A 255 21.15 3.85 13.35
C ASP A 255 22.27 2.79 13.47
N LEU A 256 22.18 1.86 14.43
CA LEU A 256 23.17 0.81 14.64
C LEU A 256 23.03 -0.34 13.65
N ASN A 257 21.79 -0.68 13.27
CA ASN A 257 21.44 -1.53 12.12
C ASN A 257 22.14 -2.89 12.14
N ASP A 258 22.28 -3.48 13.33
CA ASP A 258 23.04 -4.71 13.59
C ASP A 258 22.21 -6.00 13.50
N TRP A 259 20.89 -5.86 13.29
CA TRP A 259 19.98 -6.99 13.14
C TRP A 259 19.47 -7.09 11.70
N SER A 260 19.37 -8.31 11.21
CA SER A 260 18.83 -8.61 9.89
C SER A 260 17.86 -9.77 9.94
N LEU A 261 16.78 -9.67 9.17
CA LEU A 261 15.87 -10.76 8.87
C LEU A 261 16.44 -11.58 7.71
N GLN A 262 16.61 -12.89 7.91
CA GLN A 262 17.08 -13.80 6.87
C GLN A 262 15.90 -14.62 6.35
N LEU A 263 15.73 -14.63 5.04
CA LEU A 263 14.61 -15.28 4.35
C LEU A 263 15.14 -16.20 3.26
N THR A 264 14.50 -17.35 3.10
CA THR A 264 14.77 -18.29 2.02
C THR A 264 13.53 -18.44 1.15
N LEU A 265 13.71 -18.27 -0.16
CA LEU A 265 12.67 -18.50 -1.15
C LEU A 265 12.60 -19.98 -1.49
N ASP A 266 11.42 -20.55 -1.30
CA ASP A 266 11.06 -21.85 -1.86
C ASP A 266 10.52 -21.65 -3.28
N LEU A 267 11.11 -22.37 -4.25
CA LEU A 267 10.77 -22.28 -5.67
C LEU A 267 9.76 -23.35 -6.10
N GLU A 268 9.29 -24.23 -5.21
CA GLU A 268 8.46 -25.38 -5.58
C GLU A 268 6.98 -25.07 -5.92
N ASN A 269 6.48 -23.83 -5.81
CA ASN A 269 5.06 -23.54 -6.13
C ASN A 269 4.79 -22.17 -6.79
N PRO A 270 4.92 -22.02 -8.12
CA PRO A 270 4.69 -20.74 -8.81
C PRO A 270 3.21 -20.35 -9.01
N THR A 271 2.23 -21.09 -8.45
CA THR A 271 0.79 -20.82 -8.64
C THR A 271 -0.06 -20.88 -7.34
N LYS A 272 0.57 -21.05 -6.17
CA LYS A 272 -0.08 -20.93 -4.86
C LYS A 272 0.91 -20.27 -3.89
N PRO A 273 0.48 -19.29 -3.07
CA PRO A 273 1.37 -18.64 -2.12
C PRO A 273 1.58 -19.58 -0.92
N GLU A 274 2.47 -20.54 -1.07
CA GLU A 274 3.12 -21.18 0.07
C GLU A 274 4.45 -20.46 0.28
N LEU A 275 4.29 -19.31 0.93
CA LEU A 275 5.08 -18.75 2.01
C LEU A 275 6.62 -18.97 2.00
N PRO A 276 7.45 -17.90 2.04
CA PRO A 276 8.90 -18.00 2.27
C PRO A 276 9.26 -18.44 3.70
N SER A 277 10.24 -19.33 3.83
CA SER A 277 10.79 -19.76 5.12
C SER A 277 11.80 -18.74 5.64
N SER A 278 11.56 -18.20 6.84
CA SER A 278 12.47 -17.26 7.53
C SER A 278 13.39 -18.00 8.49
N THR A 279 14.65 -17.58 8.58
CA THR A 279 15.64 -17.96 9.60
C THR A 279 15.74 -16.86 10.66
#